data_AF-A0A081KCJ3-F1
#
_entry.id   AF-A0A081KCJ3-F1
#
_cell.length_a   1.000
_cell.length_b   1.000
_cell.length_c   1.000
_cell.angle_alpha   90.00
_cell.angle_beta   90.00
_cell.angle_gamma   90.00
#
_symmetry.space_group_name_H-M   'P 1'
#
loop_
_entity.id
_entity.type
_entity.pdbx_description
1 polymer ?
#
loop_
_entity_poly.entity_id
_entity_poly.type
_entity_poly.pdbx_seq_one_letter_code
_entity_poly.pdbx_strand_id
1 'polypeptide(L)'
;MTIKKSSISRCYKPTFHSLSTYTGLFVLSLALAGCGGSDPGVVLGEIPIMSDNDTVQNAYERCVRETQEELVKDNPGTSDDILTIMYSGTLQTCESAVVITCEKGLETDSCKIILDIY
;
A
#
# COMPACT_ATOMS: atom_id res chain seq x y z
N MET A 1 42.39 2.30 6.46
CA MET A 1 42.66 1.17 5.55
C MET A 1 41.83 -0.01 6.07
N THR A 2 41.00 -0.61 5.18
CA THR A 2 40.19 -1.86 5.32
C THR A 2 39.02 -1.82 6.36
N ILE A 3 37.77 -2.26 6.14
CA ILE A 3 37.17 -3.29 5.24
C ILE A 3 35.72 -2.92 4.81
N LYS A 4 35.40 -3.29 3.57
CA LYS A 4 34.12 -3.24 2.82
C LYS A 4 33.12 -4.31 3.31
N LYS A 5 31.83 -3.97 3.43
CA LYS A 5 30.74 -4.97 3.41
C LYS A 5 29.57 -4.47 2.55
N SER A 6 29.65 -4.76 1.26
CA SER A 6 28.50 -4.70 0.35
C SER A 6 27.50 -5.77 0.78
N SER A 7 26.31 -5.37 1.24
CA SER A 7 25.19 -6.30 1.38
C SER A 7 24.37 -6.25 0.09
N ILE A 8 24.60 -7.26 -0.75
CA ILE A 8 23.82 -7.52 -1.95
C ILE A 8 22.52 -8.18 -1.47
N SER A 9 21.45 -7.40 -1.34
CA SER A 9 20.11 -8.00 -1.23
C SER A 9 19.65 -8.38 -2.63
N ARG A 10 19.78 -9.68 -2.95
CA ARG A 10 19.26 -10.26 -4.19
C ARG A 10 17.73 -10.34 -4.07
N CYS A 11 17.03 -9.32 -4.56
CA CYS A 11 15.64 -9.52 -4.96
C CYS A 11 15.63 -10.41 -6.21
N TYR A 12 14.97 -11.55 -6.07
CA TYR A 12 14.86 -12.63 -7.05
C TYR A 12 14.19 -12.12 -8.33
N LYS A 13 14.87 -12.19 -9.47
CA LYS A 13 14.28 -11.98 -10.80
C LYS A 13 13.31 -13.12 -11.11
N PRO A 14 12.04 -12.89 -11.47
CA PRO A 14 11.27 -13.92 -12.13
C PRO A 14 11.75 -14.02 -13.59
N THR A 15 12.50 -15.08 -13.89
CA THR A 15 12.79 -15.49 -15.26
C THR A 15 11.47 -15.98 -15.87
N PHE A 16 10.86 -15.18 -16.74
CA PHE A 16 9.72 -15.63 -17.56
C PHE A 16 10.22 -16.66 -18.57
N HIS A 17 10.10 -17.94 -18.23
CA HIS A 17 10.08 -19.00 -19.24
C HIS A 17 8.66 -19.08 -19.80
N SER A 18 8.55 -18.71 -21.07
CA SER A 18 7.39 -18.95 -21.94
C SER A 18 7.05 -20.44 -21.99
N LEU A 19 5.88 -20.83 -21.49
CA LEU A 19 5.18 -22.03 -21.97
C LEU A 19 3.68 -21.74 -22.08
N SER A 20 3.21 -21.88 -23.32
CA SER A 20 1.82 -22.03 -23.73
C SER A 20 1.05 -23.03 -22.85
N THR A 21 -0.22 -22.75 -22.57
CA THR A 21 -1.41 -23.57 -22.91
C THR A 21 -2.55 -23.32 -21.91
N TYR A 22 -3.61 -22.69 -22.42
CA TYR A 22 -5.03 -23.02 -22.24
C TYR A 22 -5.63 -23.25 -20.83
N THR A 23 -6.72 -22.50 -20.59
CA THR A 23 -7.89 -22.82 -19.74
C THR A 23 -7.70 -23.08 -18.25
N GLY A 24 -8.41 -22.26 -17.46
CA GLY A 24 -9.06 -22.73 -16.23
C GLY A 24 -8.64 -21.98 -14.98
N LEU A 25 -9.65 -21.38 -14.34
CA LEU A 25 -9.69 -21.01 -12.92
C LEU A 25 -8.61 -20.01 -12.48
N PHE A 26 -8.99 -18.74 -12.54
CA PHE A 26 -8.33 -17.64 -11.85
C PHE A 26 -8.54 -17.82 -10.34
N VAL A 27 -7.79 -18.74 -9.73
CA VAL A 27 -7.68 -18.88 -8.29
C VAL A 27 -6.85 -17.69 -7.82
N LEU A 28 -7.54 -16.69 -7.28
CA LEU A 28 -6.95 -15.55 -6.58
C LEU A 28 -6.31 -16.07 -5.28
N SER A 29 -5.13 -16.69 -5.40
CA SER A 29 -4.33 -17.07 -4.24
C SER A 29 -3.71 -15.80 -3.65
N LEU A 30 -4.46 -15.14 -2.75
CA LEU A 30 -3.92 -14.20 -1.78
C LEU A 30 -2.94 -14.96 -0.89
N ALA A 31 -1.70 -15.06 -1.34
CA ALA A 31 -0.59 -15.52 -0.53
C ALA A 31 -0.29 -14.40 0.49
N LEU A 32 -0.90 -14.49 1.66
CA LEU A 32 -0.43 -13.83 2.88
C LEU A 32 0.92 -14.44 3.24
N ALA A 33 1.96 -14.05 2.52
CA ALA A 33 3.34 -14.27 2.95
C ALA A 33 3.59 -13.31 4.12
N GLY A 34 3.32 -13.79 5.33
CA GLY A 34 3.72 -13.14 6.57
C GLY A 34 5.24 -13.01 6.61
N CYS A 35 5.74 -11.86 6.15
CA CYS A 35 7.10 -11.42 6.40
C CYS A 35 7.11 -10.85 7.82
N GLY A 36 7.55 -11.64 8.78
CA GLY A 36 7.76 -11.20 10.17
C GLY A 36 8.95 -10.26 10.25
N GLY A 37 8.75 -9.00 9.88
CA GLY A 37 9.62 -7.89 10.23
C GLY A 37 8.80 -6.98 11.11
N SER A 38 9.19 -6.80 12.37
CA SER A 38 8.54 -5.97 13.38
C SER A 38 7.80 -4.78 12.77
N ASP A 39 6.51 -4.96 12.49
CA ASP A 39 5.67 -3.88 11.97
C ASP A 39 5.70 -2.79 13.04
N PRO A 40 5.98 -1.52 12.70
CA PRO A 40 5.57 -0.44 13.57
C PRO A 40 4.07 -0.62 13.73
N GLY A 41 3.64 -1.02 14.92
CA GLY A 41 2.23 -1.31 15.19
C GLY A 41 1.42 -0.13 14.70
N VAL A 42 0.59 -0.36 13.68
CA VAL A 42 -0.24 0.69 13.10
C VAL A 42 -1.16 1.14 14.23
N VAL A 43 -0.97 2.36 14.71
CA VAL A 43 -1.85 2.95 15.72
C VAL A 43 -3.06 3.50 14.99
N LEU A 44 -4.26 3.10 15.42
CA LEU A 44 -5.50 3.58 14.83
C LEU A 44 -5.53 5.13 14.90
N GLY A 45 -5.57 5.78 13.74
CA GLY A 45 -5.60 7.24 13.63
C GLY A 45 -4.25 7.94 13.41
N GLU A 46 -3.13 7.21 13.39
CA GLU A 46 -1.85 7.76 12.94
C GLU A 46 -1.67 7.52 11.43
N ILE A 47 -1.59 8.61 10.67
CA ILE A 47 -1.37 8.55 9.22
C ILE A 47 0.12 8.75 8.93
N PRO A 48 0.80 7.77 8.32
CA PRO A 48 2.22 7.87 8.02
C PRO A 48 2.51 8.88 6.89
N ILE A 49 3.73 9.43 6.88
CA ILE A 49 4.25 10.21 5.76
C ILE A 49 4.73 9.25 4.68
N MET A 50 4.12 9.31 3.51
CA MET A 50 4.36 8.39 2.39
C MET A 50 4.95 9.09 1.16
N SER A 51 4.92 10.42 1.09
CA SER A 51 5.48 11.18 -0.02
C SER A 51 6.18 12.46 0.45
N ASP A 52 7.30 12.80 -0.19
CA ASP A 52 7.98 14.09 -0.02
C ASP A 52 7.23 15.25 -0.73
N ASN A 53 6.18 14.94 -1.49
CA ASN A 53 5.36 15.91 -2.18
C ASN A 53 4.10 16.24 -1.35
N ASP A 54 3.99 17.49 -0.89
CA ASP A 54 2.86 17.92 -0.05
C ASP A 54 1.49 17.67 -0.69
N THR A 55 1.36 17.84 -2.01
CA THR A 55 0.08 17.59 -2.71
C THR A 55 -0.30 16.11 -2.66
N VAL A 56 0.65 15.23 -2.94
CA VAL A 56 0.44 13.77 -2.90
C VAL A 56 0.21 13.29 -1.47
N GLN A 57 0.94 13.84 -0.51
CA GLN A 57 0.78 13.52 0.92
C GLN A 57 -0.61 13.96 1.43
N ASN A 58 -1.06 15.17 1.08
CA ASN A 58 -2.39 15.65 1.46
C ASN A 58 -3.51 14.78 0.86
N ALA A 59 -3.39 14.39 -0.41
CA ALA A 59 -4.33 13.49 -1.07
C ALA A 59 -4.33 12.10 -0.41
N TYR A 60 -3.17 11.58 -0.03
CA TYR A 60 -3.03 10.32 0.70
C TYR A 60 -3.74 10.39 2.06
N GLU A 61 -3.48 11.45 2.84
CA GLU A 61 -4.12 11.66 4.14
C GLU A 61 -5.64 11.79 4.03
N ARG A 62 -6.13 12.40 2.96
CA ARG A 62 -7.56 12.49 2.70
C ARG A 62 -8.17 11.13 2.37
N CYS A 63 -7.54 10.35 1.49
CA CYS A 63 -7.96 8.98 1.18
C CYS A 63 -8.05 8.13 2.46
N VAL A 64 -7.03 8.22 3.32
CA VAL A 64 -6.99 7.44 4.57
C VAL A 64 -8.11 7.86 5.52
N ARG A 65 -8.34 9.17 5.71
CA ARG A 65 -9.41 9.67 6.59
C ARG A 65 -10.79 9.27 6.11
N GLU A 66 -11.11 9.52 4.84
CA GLU A 66 -12.43 9.18 4.28
C GLU A 66 -12.70 7.68 4.38
N THR A 67 -11.70 6.85 4.07
CA THR A 67 -11.84 5.39 4.15
C THR A 67 -11.94 4.90 5.59
N GLN A 68 -11.20 5.52 6.53
CA GLN A 68 -11.29 5.17 7.95
C GLN A 68 -12.66 5.52 8.54
N GLU A 69 -13.22 6.67 8.18
CA GLU A 69 -14.56 7.09 8.63
C GLU A 69 -15.62 6.10 8.16
N GLU A 70 -15.59 5.70 6.88
CA GLU A 70 -16.49 4.68 6.33
C GLU A 70 -16.25 3.31 7.00
N LEU A 71 -15.00 2.93 7.25
CA LEU A 71 -14.67 1.69 7.93
C LEU A 71 -15.28 1.61 9.34
N VAL A 72 -15.17 2.67 10.13
CA VAL A 72 -15.75 2.73 11.48
C VAL A 72 -17.28 2.72 11.41
N LYS A 73 -17.86 3.44 10.44
CA LYS A 73 -19.30 3.53 10.24
C LYS A 73 -19.92 2.19 9.81
N ASP A 74 -19.24 1.43 8.95
CA ASP A 74 -19.72 0.14 8.43
C ASP A 74 -19.51 -1.02 9.43
N ASN A 75 -18.66 -0.83 10.44
CA ASN A 75 -18.29 -1.86 11.41
C ASN A 75 -18.62 -1.46 12.86
N PRO A 76 -19.88 -1.08 13.18
CA PRO A 76 -20.24 -0.67 14.53
C PRO A 76 -20.09 -1.84 15.51
N GLY A 77 -19.36 -1.60 16.61
CA GLY A 77 -19.14 -2.61 17.66
C GLY A 77 -18.01 -3.60 17.38
N THR A 78 -17.25 -3.41 16.30
CA THR A 78 -16.00 -4.14 16.06
C THR A 78 -14.93 -3.72 17.06
N SER A 79 -14.15 -4.68 17.56
CA SER A 79 -13.04 -4.41 18.48
C SER A 79 -11.98 -3.52 17.84
N ASP A 80 -11.37 -2.64 18.63
CA ASP A 80 -10.29 -1.75 18.20
C ASP A 80 -9.12 -2.51 17.55
N ASP A 81 -8.82 -3.73 18.03
CA ASP A 81 -7.77 -4.59 17.45
C ASP A 81 -8.10 -4.98 16.01
N ILE A 82 -9.37 -5.29 15.73
CA ILE A 82 -9.83 -5.67 14.39
C ILE A 82 -9.89 -4.43 13.49
N LEU A 83 -10.37 -3.30 14.01
CA LEU A 83 -10.35 -2.02 13.30
C LEU A 83 -8.92 -1.62 12.93
N THR A 84 -7.95 -1.91 13.79
CA THR A 84 -6.53 -1.64 13.53
C THR A 84 -5.98 -2.49 12.37
N ILE A 85 -6.35 -3.77 12.31
CA ILE A 85 -5.98 -4.65 11.20
C ILE A 85 -6.64 -4.18 9.89
N MET A 86 -7.90 -3.76 9.94
CA MET A 86 -8.58 -3.23 8.75
C MET A 86 -7.96 -1.89 8.30
N TYR A 87 -7.58 -1.04 9.25
CA TYR A 87 -6.95 0.25 9.01
C TYR A 87 -5.57 0.10 8.35
N SER A 88 -4.79 -0.93 8.68
CA SER A 88 -3.55 -1.21 7.94
C SER A 88 -3.80 -1.53 6.46
N GLY A 89 -4.91 -2.24 6.16
CA GLY A 89 -5.38 -2.43 4.78
C GLY A 89 -5.79 -1.13 4.09
N THR A 90 -6.41 -0.20 4.83
CA THR A 90 -6.72 1.16 4.35
C THR A 90 -5.44 1.91 3.95
N LEU A 91 -4.41 1.90 4.81
CA LEU A 91 -3.14 2.58 4.52
C LEU A 91 -2.50 2.04 3.23
N GLN A 92 -2.44 0.73 3.05
CA GLN A 92 -1.89 0.09 1.84
C GLN A 92 -2.70 0.43 0.58
N THR A 93 -4.03 0.45 0.71
CA THR A 93 -4.92 0.78 -0.41
C THR A 93 -4.72 2.23 -0.86
N CYS A 94 -4.67 3.17 0.07
CA CYS A 94 -4.44 4.58 -0.22
C CYS A 94 -3.01 4.85 -0.73
N GLU A 95 -2.01 4.13 -0.23
CA GLU A 95 -0.63 4.21 -0.75
C GLU A 95 -0.61 3.80 -2.23
N SER A 96 -1.22 2.66 -2.54
CA SER A 96 -1.29 2.18 -3.92
C SER A 96 -2.13 3.08 -4.83
N ALA A 97 -3.24 3.61 -4.33
CA ALA A 97 -4.14 4.45 -5.11
C ALA A 97 -3.54 5.84 -5.39
N VAL A 98 -2.93 6.47 -4.38
CA VAL A 98 -2.47 7.86 -4.46
C VAL A 98 -0.97 7.94 -4.73
N VAL A 99 -0.16 7.40 -3.82
CA VAL A 99 1.29 7.61 -3.81
C VAL A 99 1.93 6.92 -5.01
N ILE A 100 1.66 5.64 -5.21
CA ILE A 100 2.23 4.86 -6.32
C ILE A 100 1.72 5.38 -7.67
N THR A 101 0.46 5.78 -7.78
CA THR A 101 -0.09 6.36 -9.01
C THR A 101 0.62 7.66 -9.40
N CYS A 102 0.94 8.50 -8.41
CA CYS A 102 1.59 9.78 -8.61
C CYS A 102 3.12 9.73 -8.68
N GLU A 103 3.74 8.58 -8.38
CA GLU A 103 5.20 8.41 -8.37
C GLU A 103 5.86 8.76 -9.72
N LYS A 104 5.14 8.55 -10.82
CA LYS A 104 5.62 8.86 -12.19
C LYS A 104 5.53 10.34 -12.55
N GLY A 105 4.91 11.15 -11.70
CA GLY A 105 4.82 12.61 -11.85
C GLY A 105 3.39 13.14 -11.77
N LEU A 106 3.27 14.34 -11.21
CA LEU A 106 2.01 15.06 -11.02
C LEU A 106 1.30 15.44 -12.33
N GLU A 107 2.07 15.56 -13.41
CA GLU A 107 1.52 15.98 -14.71
C GLU A 107 0.82 14.85 -15.47
N THR A 108 0.95 13.62 -14.99
CA THR A 108 0.31 12.45 -15.60
C THR A 108 -1.21 12.50 -15.42
N ASP A 109 -1.95 12.07 -16.45
CA ASP A 109 -3.41 12.05 -16.39
C ASP A 109 -3.92 11.22 -15.20
N SER A 110 -3.27 10.08 -14.92
CA SER A 110 -3.62 9.21 -13.79
C SER A 110 -3.45 9.91 -12.45
N CYS A 111 -2.34 10.62 -12.24
CA CYS A 111 -2.14 11.34 -10.98
C CYS A 111 -3.13 12.50 -10.85
N LYS A 112 -3.36 13.27 -11.92
CA LYS A 112 -4.34 14.37 -11.91
C LYS A 112 -5.74 13.89 -11.54
N ILE A 113 -6.17 12.76 -12.08
CA ILE A 113 -7.47 12.17 -11.74
C ILE A 113 -7.54 11.80 -10.26
N ILE A 114 -6.50 11.16 -9.72
CA ILE A 114 -6.51 10.76 -8.31
C ILE A 114 -6.45 11.96 -7.36
N LEU A 115 -5.67 12.99 -7.69
CA LEU A 115 -5.61 14.24 -6.92
C LEU A 115 -6.89 15.10 -7.04
N ASP A 116 -7.71 14.88 -8.06
CA ASP A 116 -9.03 15.52 -8.17
C ASP A 116 -10.06 14.80 -7.28
N ILE A 117 -9.90 13.49 -7.11
CA ILE A 117 -10.73 12.68 -6.21
C ILE A 117 -10.41 13.00 -4.74
N TYR A 118 -9.12 13.13 -4.40
CA TYR A 118 -8.62 13.37 -3.04
C TYR A 118 -7.80 14.65 -2.94
#